data_AF-A0ABD1I633-F1
#
_entry.id   AF-A0ABD1I633-F1
#
_cell.length_a   1.000
_cell.length_b   1.000
_cell.length_c   1.000
_cell.angle_alpha   90.00
_cell.angle_beta   90.00
_cell.angle_gamma   90.00
#
_symmetry.space_group_name_H-M   'P 1'
#
loop_
_entity.id
_entity.type
_entity.pdbx_description
1 polymer ?
#
loop_
_entity_poly.entity_id
_entity_poly.type
_entity_poly.pdbx_seq_one_letter_code
_entity_poly.pdbx_strand_id
1 'polypeptide(L)'
;MATASKKLVSAADESALRKKILETHAYDGGAFDSNSILATVEGILNLVTPGADATFNDPTNDIGMLDGTTLPAGLPETLPFMLHKISCVLTCKCSGGDSHTSAMEILKLLSSYTWEAKIVIVLASYVVDYAQFSLLTKLYTTHPLAKLIAILKQIPQNLDDISDLIRSKLDTIISLVKLSIEVTKFITKFNTLPSHIQ
;
A
#
# COMPACT_ATOMS: atom_id res chain seq x y z
N MET A 1 -25.63 -29.69 -17.82
CA MET A 1 -26.58 -28.73 -17.21
C MET A 1 -26.05 -28.11 -15.90
N ALA A 2 -25.34 -28.84 -15.02
CA ALA A 2 -24.82 -28.32 -13.75
C ALA A 2 -23.68 -27.25 -13.87
N THR A 3 -22.90 -27.26 -14.96
CA THR A 3 -21.81 -26.30 -15.21
C THR A 3 -22.29 -24.94 -15.68
N ALA A 4 -23.41 -24.87 -16.40
CA ALA A 4 -24.01 -23.60 -16.83
C ALA A 4 -24.62 -22.83 -15.66
N SER A 5 -25.33 -23.52 -14.75
CA SER A 5 -25.94 -22.90 -13.57
C SER A 5 -24.91 -22.36 -12.59
N LYS A 6 -23.76 -23.03 -12.38
CA LYS A 6 -22.65 -22.48 -11.56
C LYS A 6 -22.04 -21.21 -12.18
N LYS A 7 -21.90 -21.16 -13.51
CA LYS A 7 -21.33 -20.02 -14.23
C LYS A 7 -22.26 -18.81 -14.21
N LEU A 8 -23.57 -19.03 -14.29
CA LEU A 8 -24.61 -18.01 -14.18
C LEU A 8 -24.73 -17.44 -12.75
N VAL A 9 -24.65 -18.28 -11.72
CA VAL A 9 -24.62 -17.82 -10.31
C VAL A 9 -23.36 -16.99 -10.03
N SER A 10 -22.21 -17.40 -10.54
CA SER A 10 -20.96 -16.65 -10.44
C SER A 10 -21.03 -15.27 -11.12
N ALA A 11 -21.64 -15.18 -12.30
CA ALA A 11 -21.75 -13.91 -13.03
C ALA A 11 -22.79 -12.94 -12.40
N ALA A 12 -23.88 -13.48 -11.84
CA ALA A 12 -24.87 -12.69 -11.13
C ALA A 12 -24.29 -12.10 -9.83
N ASP A 13 -23.49 -12.88 -9.11
CA ASP A 13 -22.79 -12.44 -7.90
C ASP A 13 -21.73 -11.37 -8.22
N GLU A 14 -20.98 -11.51 -9.32
CA GLU A 14 -20.01 -10.52 -9.78
C GLU A 14 -20.68 -9.18 -10.16
N SER A 15 -21.83 -9.23 -10.81
CA SER A 15 -22.63 -8.03 -11.13
C SER A 15 -23.13 -7.32 -9.86
N ALA A 16 -23.61 -8.09 -8.88
CA ALA A 16 -24.05 -7.57 -7.59
C ALA A 16 -22.89 -6.94 -6.80
N LEU A 17 -21.72 -7.57 -6.80
CA LEU A 17 -20.50 -7.06 -6.18
C LEU A 17 -20.05 -5.76 -6.84
N ARG A 18 -20.00 -5.71 -8.18
CA ARG A 18 -19.63 -4.50 -8.92
C ARG A 18 -20.56 -3.34 -8.58
N LYS A 19 -21.87 -3.60 -8.50
CA LYS A 19 -22.85 -2.60 -8.10
C LYS A 19 -22.56 -2.07 -6.70
N LYS A 20 -22.31 -2.96 -5.74
CA LYS A 20 -21.98 -2.60 -4.35
C LYS A 20 -20.69 -1.77 -4.24
N ILE A 21 -19.67 -2.09 -5.04
CA ILE A 21 -18.44 -1.29 -5.14
C ILE A 21 -18.74 0.09 -5.71
N LEU A 22 -19.53 0.17 -6.78
CA LEU A 22 -19.89 1.44 -7.40
C LEU A 22 -20.68 2.35 -6.45
N GLU A 23 -21.58 1.77 -5.63
CA GLU A 23 -22.35 2.48 -4.60
C GLU A 23 -21.45 3.12 -3.52
N THR A 24 -20.22 2.64 -3.33
CA THR A 24 -19.28 3.29 -2.40
C THR A 24 -18.62 4.54 -2.96
N HIS A 25 -18.72 4.78 -4.27
CA HIS A 25 -18.04 5.90 -4.93
C HIS A 25 -18.94 7.15 -4.94
N ALA A 26 -18.46 8.19 -4.28
CA ALA A 26 -19.12 9.49 -4.18
C ALA A 26 -18.05 10.59 -4.33
N TYR A 27 -17.38 10.62 -5.49
CA TYR A 27 -16.33 11.59 -5.79
C TYR A 27 -16.87 13.02 -5.69
N ASP A 28 -16.20 13.86 -4.90
CA ASP A 28 -16.63 15.23 -4.60
C ASP A 28 -15.99 16.30 -5.50
N GLY A 29 -15.15 15.89 -6.45
CA GLY A 29 -14.40 16.80 -7.32
C GLY A 29 -13.07 17.28 -6.75
N GLY A 30 -12.66 16.80 -5.57
CA GLY A 30 -11.40 17.17 -4.94
C GLY A 30 -10.17 16.75 -5.76
N ALA A 31 -9.25 17.70 -5.99
CA ALA A 31 -7.98 17.40 -6.63
C ALA A 31 -7.08 16.59 -5.69
N PHE A 32 -6.46 15.54 -6.22
CA PHE A 32 -5.50 14.69 -5.52
C PHE A 32 -4.33 14.39 -6.44
N ASP A 33 -3.11 14.74 -6.02
CA ASP A 33 -1.90 14.47 -6.80
C ASP A 33 -1.44 13.01 -6.62
N SER A 34 -2.14 12.11 -7.31
CA SER A 34 -1.82 10.69 -7.36
C SER A 34 -0.38 10.43 -7.80
N ASN A 35 0.14 11.21 -8.75
CA ASN A 35 1.44 10.97 -9.37
C ASN A 35 2.58 11.19 -8.40
N SER A 36 2.59 12.35 -7.72
CA SER A 36 3.66 12.65 -6.77
C SER A 36 3.65 11.74 -5.56
N ILE A 37 2.46 11.36 -5.07
CA ILE A 37 2.33 10.42 -3.96
C ILE A 37 2.80 9.04 -4.41
N LEU A 38 2.39 8.56 -5.58
CA LEU A 38 2.81 7.25 -6.10
C LEU A 38 4.33 7.19 -6.32
N ALA A 39 4.95 8.27 -6.81
CA ALA A 39 6.42 8.36 -6.94
C ALA A 39 7.11 8.30 -5.56
N THR A 40 6.55 8.97 -4.55
CA THR A 40 7.06 8.91 -3.17
C THR A 40 6.97 7.49 -2.60
N VAL A 41 5.84 6.82 -2.83
CA VAL A 41 5.59 5.44 -2.39
C VAL A 41 6.59 4.47 -3.01
N GLU A 42 6.84 4.61 -4.32
CA GLU A 42 7.85 3.81 -5.01
C GLU A 42 9.27 4.06 -4.46
N GLY A 43 9.63 5.33 -4.25
CA GLY A 43 10.92 5.71 -3.66
C GLY A 43 11.14 5.07 -2.30
N ILE A 44 10.14 5.15 -1.41
CA ILE A 44 10.19 4.49 -0.09
C ILE A 44 10.38 2.99 -0.25
N LEU A 45 9.58 2.33 -1.10
CA LEU A 45 9.62 0.88 -1.27
C LEU A 45 10.99 0.40 -1.78
N ASN A 46 11.63 1.15 -2.67
CA ASN A 46 12.97 0.85 -3.19
C ASN A 46 14.05 0.98 -2.10
N LEU A 47 13.94 1.94 -1.18
CA LEU A 47 14.88 2.11 -0.06
C LEU A 47 14.81 0.97 0.97
N VAL A 48 13.64 0.34 1.11
CA VAL A 48 13.40 -0.68 2.14
C VAL A 48 13.46 -2.12 1.65
N THR A 49 13.53 -2.35 0.33
CA THR A 49 13.62 -3.69 -0.27
C THR A 49 15.08 -4.07 -0.56
N PRO A 50 15.62 -5.18 -0.03
CA PRO A 50 16.97 -5.64 -0.35
C PRO A 50 17.11 -5.97 -1.84
N GLY A 51 18.11 -5.40 -2.53
CA GLY A 51 18.43 -5.70 -3.93
C GLY A 51 18.15 -4.59 -4.96
N ALA A 52 17.63 -3.43 -4.54
CA ALA A 52 17.74 -2.21 -5.33
C ALA A 52 19.03 -1.49 -4.91
N ASP A 53 20.09 -1.54 -5.74
CA ASP A 53 21.39 -0.81 -5.72
C ASP A 53 21.72 0.18 -4.58
N ALA A 54 21.47 -0.18 -3.32
CA ALA A 54 21.70 0.68 -2.19
C ALA A 54 22.53 -0.10 -1.16
N THR A 55 23.83 0.18 -1.20
CA THR A 55 24.81 -0.22 -0.21
C THR A 55 24.50 0.52 1.10
N PHE A 56 23.43 0.16 1.79
CA PHE A 56 23.12 0.68 3.12
C PHE A 56 24.00 0.01 4.18
N ASN A 57 25.30 0.29 4.11
CA ASN A 57 26.26 -0.11 5.14
C ASN A 57 26.49 0.99 6.20
N ASP A 58 25.75 2.10 6.13
CA ASP A 58 25.83 3.15 7.14
C ASP A 58 24.49 3.92 7.25
N PRO A 59 23.80 3.89 8.41
CA PRO A 59 22.54 4.62 8.60
C PRO A 59 22.71 6.15 8.59
N THR A 60 23.94 6.68 8.48
CA THR A 60 24.21 8.12 8.56
C THR A 60 24.66 8.78 7.25
N ASN A 61 25.10 8.03 6.25
CA ASN A 61 25.73 8.61 5.05
C ASN A 61 24.85 8.67 3.78
N ASP A 62 23.77 7.87 3.69
CA ASP A 62 22.99 7.73 2.44
C ASP A 62 21.64 8.47 2.42
N ILE A 63 21.39 9.35 3.40
CA ILE A 63 20.26 10.29 3.33
C ILE A 63 20.62 11.48 2.41
N GLY A 64 21.91 11.63 2.06
CA GLY A 64 22.45 12.72 1.26
C GLY A 64 22.22 12.64 -0.26
N MET A 65 21.68 11.54 -0.78
CA MET A 65 21.42 11.35 -2.22
C MET A 65 19.91 11.29 -2.54
N LEU A 66 19.08 11.87 -1.68
CA LEU A 66 17.68 12.19 -1.99
C LEU A 66 17.56 13.71 -2.19
N ASP A 67 17.95 14.18 -3.37
CA ASP A 67 17.63 15.53 -3.88
C ASP A 67 16.12 15.67 -4.23
N GLY A 68 15.26 15.12 -3.36
CA GLY A 68 13.82 14.95 -3.58
C GLY A 68 13.00 14.91 -2.29
N THR A 69 13.56 15.39 -1.17
CA THR A 69 12.90 15.48 0.15
C THR A 69 11.81 16.54 0.25
N THR A 70 11.50 17.24 -0.84
CA THR A 70 10.25 17.99 -0.91
C THR A 70 9.10 16.99 -0.98
N LEU A 71 8.44 16.75 0.17
CA LEU A 71 7.02 16.37 0.17
C LEU A 71 6.35 17.16 -0.96
N PRO A 72 5.61 16.52 -1.88
CA PRO A 72 4.95 17.26 -2.93
C PRO A 72 4.18 18.42 -2.32
N ALA A 73 4.50 19.63 -2.76
CA ALA A 73 3.87 20.84 -2.27
C ALA A 73 2.35 20.67 -2.46
N GLY A 74 1.61 20.59 -1.36
CA GLY A 74 0.15 20.38 -1.40
C GLY A 74 -0.35 18.97 -1.07
N LEU A 75 0.40 18.17 -0.30
CA LEU A 75 -0.16 16.94 0.27
C LEU A 75 -1.45 17.26 1.06
N PRO A 76 -2.57 16.57 0.82
CA PRO A 76 -3.81 16.87 1.52
C PRO A 76 -3.63 16.77 3.04
N GLU A 77 -4.11 17.76 3.80
CA GLU A 77 -4.01 17.78 5.27
C GLU A 77 -4.62 16.53 5.92
N THR A 78 -5.60 15.92 5.25
CA THR A 78 -6.30 14.72 5.70
C THR A 78 -5.55 13.42 5.39
N LEU A 79 -4.51 13.46 4.55
CA LEU A 79 -3.83 12.24 4.09
C LEU A 79 -3.18 11.44 5.23
N PRO A 80 -2.42 12.03 6.18
CA PRO A 80 -1.84 11.27 7.28
C PRO A 80 -2.89 10.51 8.11
N PHE A 81 -4.02 11.17 8.37
CA PHE A 81 -5.15 10.55 9.05
C PHE A 81 -5.74 9.39 8.24
N MET A 82 -5.87 9.56 6.93
CA MET A 82 -6.37 8.52 6.02
C MET A 82 -5.46 7.30 5.96
N LEU A 83 -4.13 7.51 5.83
CA LEU A 83 -3.14 6.44 5.84
C LEU A 83 -3.22 5.65 7.16
N HIS A 84 -3.26 6.34 8.30
CA HIS A 84 -3.38 5.68 9.59
C HIS A 84 -4.67 4.85 9.73
N LYS A 85 -5.81 5.38 9.25
CA LYS A 85 -7.08 4.67 9.34
C LYS A 85 -7.10 3.41 8.47
N ILE A 86 -6.54 3.47 7.27
CA ILE A 86 -6.42 2.31 6.37
C ILE A 86 -5.47 1.27 6.97
N SER A 87 -4.33 1.70 7.49
CA SER A 87 -3.39 0.85 8.23
C SER A 87 -4.11 0.05 9.31
N CYS A 88 -4.90 0.71 10.16
CA CYS A 88 -5.68 0.04 11.20
C CYS A 88 -6.68 -0.99 10.64
N VAL A 89 -7.34 -0.71 9.52
CA VAL A 89 -8.25 -1.68 8.89
C VAL A 89 -7.47 -2.91 8.41
N LEU A 90 -6.33 -2.69 7.73
CA LEU A 90 -5.47 -3.75 7.22
C LEU A 90 -4.87 -4.61 8.34
N THR A 91 -4.44 -4.02 9.45
CA THR A 91 -3.79 -4.77 10.54
C THR A 91 -4.80 -5.40 11.50
N CYS A 92 -5.88 -4.71 11.85
CA CYS A 92 -6.77 -5.14 12.93
C CYS A 92 -7.89 -6.07 12.44
N LYS A 93 -8.36 -5.92 11.19
CA LYS A 93 -9.54 -6.65 10.69
C LYS A 93 -9.19 -7.78 9.72
N CYS A 94 -8.03 -7.73 9.06
CA CYS A 94 -7.61 -8.79 8.14
C CYS A 94 -6.97 -10.00 8.83
N SER A 95 -6.61 -9.92 10.13
CA SER A 95 -5.99 -11.03 10.88
C SER A 95 -6.97 -12.13 11.33
N GLY A 96 -8.18 -12.18 10.77
CA GLY A 96 -9.22 -13.16 11.13
C GLY A 96 -10.65 -12.78 10.76
N GLY A 97 -10.88 -11.58 10.19
CA GLY A 97 -12.19 -11.13 9.72
C GLY A 97 -12.44 -11.36 8.23
N ASP A 98 -13.66 -11.05 7.78
CA ASP A 98 -14.05 -11.10 6.37
C ASP A 98 -13.29 -10.03 5.55
N SER A 99 -12.44 -10.49 4.62
CA SER A 99 -11.66 -9.64 3.72
C SER A 99 -12.56 -8.76 2.84
N HIS A 100 -13.75 -9.24 2.48
CA HIS A 100 -14.73 -8.45 1.74
C HIS A 100 -15.24 -7.26 2.56
N THR A 101 -15.56 -7.47 3.85
CA THR A 101 -15.97 -6.40 4.75
C THR A 101 -14.88 -5.34 4.90
N SER A 102 -13.62 -5.76 5.08
CA SER A 102 -12.48 -4.84 5.18
C SER A 102 -12.26 -4.03 3.89
N ALA A 103 -12.37 -4.67 2.73
CA ALA A 103 -12.29 -3.99 1.43
C ALA A 103 -13.43 -2.97 1.25
N MET A 104 -14.67 -3.32 1.61
CA MET A 104 -15.80 -2.39 1.54
C MET A 104 -15.65 -1.20 2.49
N GLU A 105 -15.05 -1.42 3.67
CA GLU A 105 -14.75 -0.35 4.61
C GLU A 105 -13.73 0.63 4.03
N ILE A 106 -12.61 0.14 3.49
CA ILE A 106 -11.60 0.98 2.84
C ILE A 106 -12.21 1.77 1.67
N LEU A 107 -13.04 1.13 0.83
CA LEU A 107 -13.71 1.80 -0.29
C LEU A 107 -14.66 2.91 0.17
N LYS A 108 -15.36 2.73 1.30
CA LYS A 108 -16.21 3.76 1.91
C LYS A 108 -15.40 4.89 2.52
N LEU A 109 -14.26 4.59 3.14
CA LEU A 109 -13.35 5.61 3.68
C LEU A 109 -12.84 6.53 2.57
N LEU A 110 -12.61 5.98 1.39
CA LEU A 110 -12.07 6.69 0.25
C LEU A 110 -13.17 7.12 -0.75
N SER A 111 -14.43 7.20 -0.31
CA SER A 111 -15.58 7.42 -1.20
C SER A 111 -15.45 8.69 -2.05
N SER A 112 -14.90 9.76 -1.45
CA SER A 112 -14.68 11.07 -2.04
C SER A 112 -13.49 11.15 -2.99
N TYR A 113 -12.67 10.10 -3.11
CA TYR A 113 -11.50 10.08 -3.98
C TYR A 113 -11.80 9.46 -5.35
N THR A 114 -11.04 9.86 -6.36
CA THR A 114 -11.04 9.19 -7.68
C THR A 114 -10.62 7.73 -7.55
N TRP A 115 -11.00 6.87 -8.50
CA TRP A 115 -10.60 5.45 -8.48
C TRP A 115 -9.09 5.25 -8.41
N GLU A 116 -8.34 6.10 -9.11
CA GLU A 116 -6.88 6.09 -9.10
C GLU A 116 -6.33 6.49 -7.73
N ALA A 117 -6.82 7.60 -7.16
CA ALA A 117 -6.40 8.06 -5.85
C ALA A 117 -6.67 7.02 -4.75
N LYS A 118 -7.79 6.28 -4.83
CA LYS A 118 -8.08 5.18 -3.90
C LYS A 118 -6.95 4.14 -3.88
N ILE A 119 -6.45 3.75 -5.05
CA ILE A 119 -5.37 2.76 -5.18
C ILE A 119 -4.08 3.33 -4.59
N VAL A 120 -3.73 4.56 -4.96
CA VAL A 120 -2.51 5.25 -4.48
C VAL A 120 -2.50 5.37 -2.95
N ILE A 121 -3.62 5.75 -2.33
CA ILE A 121 -3.70 5.91 -0.87
C ILE A 121 -3.57 4.57 -0.15
N VAL A 122 -4.18 3.49 -0.67
CA VAL A 122 -4.03 2.14 -0.09
C VAL A 122 -2.59 1.64 -0.20
N LEU A 123 -1.95 1.82 -1.38
CA LEU A 123 -0.53 1.48 -1.57
C LEU A 123 0.37 2.28 -0.63
N ALA A 124 0.11 3.59 -0.50
CA ALA A 124 0.85 4.45 0.41
C ALA A 124 0.74 3.99 1.86
N SER A 125 -0.47 3.64 2.31
CA SER A 125 -0.69 3.15 3.68
C SER A 125 0.13 1.89 3.94
N TYR A 126 0.07 0.91 3.03
CA TYR A 126 0.81 -0.34 3.18
C TYR A 126 2.34 -0.12 3.16
N VAL A 127 2.85 0.68 2.22
CA VAL A 127 4.28 0.93 2.09
C VAL A 127 4.84 1.69 3.28
N VAL A 128 4.10 2.65 3.85
CA VAL A 128 4.51 3.35 5.08
C VAL A 128 4.63 2.38 6.24
N ASP A 129 3.65 1.50 6.44
CA ASP A 129 3.68 0.50 7.51
C ASP A 129 4.86 -0.48 7.33
N TYR A 130 5.06 -0.96 6.10
CA TYR A 130 6.18 -1.84 5.77
C TYR A 130 7.53 -1.14 5.97
N ALA A 131 7.66 0.13 5.58
CA ALA A 131 8.90 0.88 5.74
C ALA A 131 9.23 1.15 7.21
N GLN A 132 8.23 1.45 8.04
CA GLN A 132 8.41 1.57 9.49
C GLN A 132 8.88 0.24 10.11
N PHE A 133 8.29 -0.88 9.68
CA PHE A 133 8.73 -2.20 10.11
C PHE A 133 10.17 -2.49 9.66
N SER A 134 10.50 -2.26 8.39
CA SER A 134 11.85 -2.49 7.84
C SER A 134 12.92 -1.61 8.51
N LEU A 135 12.59 -0.35 8.81
CA LEU A 135 13.50 0.53 9.55
C LEU A 135 13.73 0.01 10.97
N LEU A 136 12.67 -0.42 11.65
CA LEU A 136 12.76 -0.98 12.99
C LEU A 136 13.56 -2.29 13.02
N THR A 137 13.38 -3.16 12.02
CA THR A 137 14.16 -4.41 11.89
C THR A 137 15.63 -4.15 11.58
N LYS A 138 15.97 -3.07 10.87
CA LYS A 138 17.36 -2.66 10.66
C LYS A 138 18.03 -2.10 11.93
N LEU A 139 17.26 -1.41 12.79
CA LEU A 139 17.81 -0.67 13.93
C LEU A 139 17.77 -1.40 15.28
N TYR A 140 16.90 -2.41 15.47
CA TYR A 140 16.73 -3.01 16.81
C TYR A 140 17.98 -3.71 17.36
N THR A 141 18.92 -4.11 16.49
CA THR A 141 20.19 -4.74 16.89
C THR A 141 21.21 -3.72 17.43
N THR A 142 21.11 -2.45 17.02
CA THR A 142 22.10 -1.40 17.31
C THR A 142 21.56 -0.26 18.18
N HIS A 143 20.26 0.02 18.13
CA HIS A 143 19.65 1.18 18.79
C HIS A 143 18.76 0.78 19.99
N PRO A 144 19.08 1.18 21.24
CA PRO A 144 18.33 0.76 22.43
C PRO A 144 16.82 1.07 22.39
N LEU A 145 16.43 2.25 21.90
CA LEU A 145 15.01 2.59 21.73
C LEU A 145 14.30 1.66 20.72
N ALA A 146 14.96 1.35 19.59
CA ALA A 146 14.41 0.47 18.57
C ALA A 146 14.24 -0.95 19.13
N LYS A 147 15.20 -1.42 19.95
CA LYS A 147 15.09 -2.68 20.68
C LYS A 147 13.86 -2.72 21.61
N LEU A 148 13.64 -1.67 22.40
CA LEU A 148 12.48 -1.57 23.29
C LEU A 148 11.16 -1.56 22.51
N ILE A 149 11.08 -0.80 21.41
CA ILE A 149 9.90 -0.77 20.54
C ILE A 149 9.66 -2.15 19.91
N ALA A 150 10.70 -2.84 19.45
CA ALA A 150 10.60 -4.16 18.85
C ALA A 150 10.11 -5.22 19.84
N ILE A 151 10.55 -5.15 21.11
CA ILE A 151 10.06 -6.01 22.20
C ILE A 151 8.56 -5.78 22.43
N LEU A 152 8.12 -4.52 22.54
CA LEU A 152 6.70 -4.20 22.76
C LEU A 152 5.81 -4.60 21.58
N LYS A 153 6.32 -4.46 20.35
CA LYS A 153 5.64 -4.88 19.13
C LYS A 153 5.74 -6.39 18.85
N GLN A 154 6.40 -7.16 19.72
CA GLN A 154 6.62 -8.61 19.57
C GLN A 154 7.26 -8.98 18.21
N ILE A 155 8.17 -8.13 17.72
CA ILE A 155 8.90 -8.40 16.50
C ILE A 155 9.94 -9.49 16.79
N PRO A 156 10.04 -10.54 15.96
CA PRO A 156 11.07 -11.56 16.09
C PRO A 156 12.46 -10.90 16.15
N GLN A 157 13.17 -11.09 17.27
CA GLN A 157 14.47 -10.46 17.51
C GLN A 157 15.61 -11.15 16.72
N ASN A 158 15.32 -12.27 16.10
CA ASN A 158 16.19 -13.02 15.23
C ASN A 158 15.45 -13.23 13.91
N LEU A 159 15.71 -12.36 12.93
CA LEU A 159 15.16 -12.50 11.59
C LEU A 159 15.61 -13.82 10.90
N ASP A 160 16.66 -14.44 11.42
CA ASP A 160 17.15 -15.78 11.01
C ASP A 160 16.21 -16.91 11.48
N ASP A 161 15.45 -16.70 12.57
CA ASP A 161 14.42 -17.64 13.05
C ASP A 161 13.05 -17.39 12.39
N ILE A 162 12.93 -16.34 11.57
CA ILE A 162 11.75 -16.16 10.72
C ILE A 162 11.76 -17.30 9.71
N SER A 163 10.82 -18.24 9.91
CA SER A 163 10.51 -19.32 8.97
C SER A 163 10.59 -18.82 7.52
N ASP A 164 11.29 -19.56 6.65
CA ASP A 164 11.38 -19.28 5.21
C ASP A 164 10.00 -19.02 4.57
N LEU A 165 8.94 -19.62 5.13
CA LEU A 165 7.56 -19.39 4.72
C LEU A 165 7.11 -17.93 4.92
N ILE A 166 7.44 -17.30 6.04
CA ILE A 166 7.08 -15.90 6.33
C ILE A 166 7.88 -14.97 5.41
N ARG A 167 9.18 -15.25 5.22
CA ARG A 167 10.03 -14.48 4.30
C ARG A 167 9.49 -14.55 2.87
N SER A 168 9.22 -15.75 2.37
CA SER A 168 8.64 -15.97 1.04
C SER A 168 7.28 -15.28 0.86
N LYS A 169 6.43 -15.27 1.90
CA LYS A 169 5.17 -14.52 1.88
C LYS A 169 5.38 -13.02 1.79
N LEU A 170 6.30 -12.46 2.57
CA LEU A 170 6.63 -11.03 2.51
C LEU A 170 7.16 -10.64 1.13
N ASP A 171 8.07 -11.43 0.56
CA ASP A 171 8.62 -11.20 -0.79
C ASP A 171 7.52 -11.22 -1.86
N THR A 172 6.58 -12.16 -1.72
CA THR A 172 5.42 -12.24 -2.62
C THR A 172 4.56 -10.99 -2.53
N ILE A 173 4.28 -10.49 -1.32
CA ILE A 173 3.48 -9.28 -1.12
C ILE A 173 4.22 -8.05 -1.66
N ILE A 174 5.53 -7.92 -1.41
CA ILE A 174 6.34 -6.81 -1.94
C ILE A 174 6.33 -6.81 -3.47
N SER A 175 6.48 -7.99 -4.09
CA SER A 175 6.37 -8.13 -5.55
C SER A 175 4.99 -7.70 -6.06
N LEU A 176 3.91 -8.10 -5.38
CA LEU A 176 2.55 -7.68 -5.72
C LEU A 176 2.37 -6.16 -5.59
N VAL A 177 2.95 -5.53 -4.56
CA VAL A 177 2.89 -4.08 -4.38
C VAL A 177 3.64 -3.36 -5.49
N LYS A 178 4.83 -3.84 -5.88
CA LYS A 178 5.58 -3.30 -7.03
C LYS A 178 4.78 -3.39 -8.32
N LEU A 179 4.17 -4.54 -8.60
CA LEU A 179 3.28 -4.71 -9.76
C LEU A 179 2.08 -3.77 -9.70
N SER A 180 1.49 -3.59 -8.52
CA SER A 180 0.35 -2.69 -8.33
C SER A 180 0.74 -1.23 -8.57
N ILE A 181 1.95 -0.82 -8.19
CA ILE A 181 2.49 0.51 -8.51
C ILE A 181 2.61 0.68 -10.03
N GLU A 182 3.20 -0.29 -10.74
CA GLU A 182 3.35 -0.24 -12.20
C GLU A 182 2.02 -0.18 -12.94
N VAL A 183 1.04 -0.99 -12.52
CA VAL A 183 -0.32 -0.94 -13.08
C VAL A 183 -0.97 0.42 -12.80
N THR A 184 -0.79 0.97 -11.60
CA THR A 184 -1.35 2.29 -11.26
C THR A 184 -0.74 3.38 -12.13
N LYS A 185 0.59 3.39 -12.32
CA LYS A 185 1.25 4.31 -13.25
C LYS A 185 0.70 4.17 -14.67
N PHE A 186 0.45 2.95 -15.14
CA PHE A 186 -0.16 2.74 -16.45
C PHE A 186 -1.57 3.35 -16.53
N ILE A 187 -2.41 3.14 -15.51
CA ILE A 187 -3.75 3.74 -15.42
C ILE A 187 -3.67 5.27 -15.44
N THR A 188 -2.76 5.86 -14.65
CA THR A 188 -2.58 7.33 -14.60
C THR A 188 -2.24 7.88 -15.99
N LYS A 189 -1.28 7.25 -16.70
CA LYS A 189 -0.88 7.64 -18.06
C LYS A 189 -2.04 7.49 -19.04
N PHE A 190 -2.79 6.40 -18.96
CA PHE A 190 -3.95 6.18 -19.81
C PHE A 190 -5.04 7.24 -19.60
N ASN A 191 -5.29 7.66 -18.36
CA ASN A 191 -6.24 8.72 -18.03
C ASN A 191 -5.80 10.11 -18.52
N THR A 192 -4.50 10.32 -18.76
CA THR A 192 -3.98 11.56 -19.36
C THR A 192 -4.01 11.60 -20.89
N LEU A 193 -4.37 10.49 -21.55
CA LEU A 193 -4.46 10.47 -23.01
C LEU A 193 -5.65 11.31 -23.50
N PRO A 194 -5.50 12.01 -24.64
CA PRO A 194 -6.61 12.72 -25.25
C PRO A 194 -7.81 11.81 -25.54
N SER A 195 -9.02 12.30 -25.31
CA SER A 195 -10.28 11.56 -25.47
C SER A 195 -10.59 11.05 -26.90
N HIS A 196 -9.77 11.38 -27.90
CA HIS A 196 -9.86 10.84 -29.27
C HIS A 196 -9.01 9.58 -29.48
N ILE A 197 -8.20 9.19 -28.49
CA ILE A 197 -7.32 8.00 -28.49
C ILE A 197 -7.82 6.95 -27.48
N GLN A 198 -8.68 7.35 -26.53
CA GLN A 198 -9.35 6.49 -25.54
C GLN A 198 -10.57 5.78 -26.13
#